data_AF-A0A317XC45-F1
#
_entry.id   AF-A0A317XC45-F1
#
_cell.length_a   1.000
_cell.length_b   1.000
_cell.length_c   1.000
_cell.angle_alpha   90.00
_cell.angle_beta   90.00
_cell.angle_gamma   90.00
#
_symmetry.space_group_name_H-M   'P 1'
#
loop_
_entity.id
_entity.type
_entity.pdbx_description
1 polymer ?
#
loop_
_entity_poly.entity_id
_entity_poly.type
_entity_poly.pdbx_seq_one_letter_code
_entity_poly.pdbx_strand_id
1 'polypeptide(L)'
;MMAKYFFFGLLLTAASASSSASDLEGTWTTKSRQVVTGPGFYDPINDKFLEPNLTGISYSFSADGHYEEAYYRAIANPQDPSCPKGIMQWQHGTYTANSDGSLDLTPIAVDGRQLLSDPCSSPQGAYSRYNQTEHFESFTVSVDSYHGVQRLDLKSFDGSPMHPMYLVYKPPQMLPTQTLNPVGSGKGKRQVGGDAGGRFNIKHLVNSEKVGDPNNWLWLGIFMTALGGITLLRS
;
A
#
# COMPACT_ATOMS: atom_id res chain seq x y z
N MET A 1 -49.04 22.63 56.98
CA MET A 1 -47.61 22.78 56.60
C MET A 1 -47.24 21.64 55.67
N MET A 2 -47.19 21.89 54.36
CA MET A 2 -46.84 20.90 53.34
C MET A 2 -45.43 21.23 52.84
N ALA A 3 -44.44 20.40 53.20
CA ALA A 3 -43.09 20.51 52.66
C ALA A 3 -43.00 19.69 51.37
N LYS A 4 -42.91 20.37 50.22
CA LYS A 4 -42.64 19.74 48.93
C LYS A 4 -41.13 19.65 48.74
N TYR A 5 -40.59 18.44 48.76
CA TYR A 5 -39.20 18.16 48.39
C TYR A 5 -39.12 17.92 46.88
N PHE A 6 -38.43 18.82 46.17
CA PHE A 6 -38.13 18.69 44.74
C PHE A 6 -36.76 18.00 44.61
N PHE A 7 -36.75 16.72 44.25
CA PHE A 7 -35.53 16.00 43.90
C PHE A 7 -35.15 16.35 42.46
N PHE A 8 -34.05 17.07 42.28
CA PHE A 8 -33.47 17.35 40.96
C PHE A 8 -32.46 16.24 40.62
N GLY A 9 -32.87 15.27 39.80
CA GLY A 9 -31.99 14.21 39.31
C GLY A 9 -31.12 14.71 38.16
N LEU A 10 -29.81 14.75 38.36
CA LEU A 10 -28.83 15.05 37.32
C LEU A 10 -28.67 13.83 36.41
N LEU A 11 -29.28 13.86 35.22
CA LEU A 11 -29.03 12.89 34.16
C LEU A 11 -27.65 13.19 33.55
N LEU A 12 -26.64 12.40 33.92
CA LEU A 12 -25.37 12.33 33.19
C LEU A 12 -25.62 11.60 31.88
N THR A 13 -25.75 12.34 30.77
CA THR A 13 -25.63 11.76 29.44
C THR A 13 -24.17 11.37 29.23
N ALA A 14 -23.88 10.07 29.21
CA ALA A 14 -22.59 9.57 28.74
C ALA A 14 -22.44 9.96 27.26
N ALA A 15 -21.55 10.92 26.98
CA ALA A 15 -21.16 11.22 25.62
C ALA A 15 -20.31 10.05 25.11
N SER A 16 -20.85 9.24 24.20
CA SER A 16 -20.07 8.30 23.42
C SER A 16 -19.05 9.10 22.62
N ALA A 17 -17.76 8.85 22.81
CA ALA A 17 -16.72 9.44 21.97
C ALA A 17 -16.86 8.85 20.55
N SER A 18 -17.46 9.61 19.64
CA SER A 18 -17.56 9.25 18.23
C SER A 18 -16.16 9.30 17.63
N SER A 19 -15.64 8.17 17.15
CA SER A 19 -14.38 8.15 16.41
C SER A 19 -14.58 8.81 15.06
N SER A 20 -13.73 9.78 14.72
CA SER A 20 -13.84 10.56 13.48
C SER A 20 -12.94 9.98 12.38
N ALA A 21 -13.25 10.28 11.13
CA ALA A 21 -12.43 9.89 9.99
C ALA A 21 -10.98 10.43 10.09
N SER A 22 -10.79 11.59 10.74
CA SER A 22 -9.46 12.16 10.98
C SER A 22 -8.63 11.40 12.01
N ASP A 23 -9.28 10.65 12.92
CA ASP A 23 -8.58 9.85 13.92
C ASP A 23 -7.96 8.58 13.32
N LEU A 24 -8.50 8.13 12.18
CA LEU A 24 -7.99 6.96 11.45
C LEU A 24 -6.67 7.20 10.73
N GLU A 25 -6.30 8.46 10.49
CA GLU A 25 -5.10 8.79 9.70
C GLU A 25 -3.83 8.22 10.34
N GLY A 26 -3.19 7.31 9.61
CA GLY A 26 -1.96 6.64 10.00
C GLY A 26 -1.91 5.17 9.59
N THR A 27 -0.81 4.51 9.94
CA THR A 27 -0.59 3.07 9.74
C THR A 27 -0.81 2.33 11.04
N TRP A 28 -1.77 1.42 11.03
CA TRP A 28 -2.18 0.56 12.12
C TRP A 28 -1.70 -0.85 11.84
N THR A 29 -1.14 -1.50 12.85
CA THR A 29 -0.71 -2.90 12.74
C THR A 29 -1.01 -3.67 14.00
N THR A 30 -1.31 -4.95 13.85
CA THR A 30 -1.45 -5.88 14.97
C THR A 30 -0.15 -6.01 15.79
N LYS A 31 -0.25 -6.62 16.97
CA LYS A 31 0.80 -6.64 18.00
C LYS A 31 2.21 -7.03 17.54
N SER A 32 2.37 -7.85 16.50
CA SER A 32 3.70 -8.26 16.01
C SER A 32 4.50 -7.08 15.44
N ARG A 33 3.84 -6.04 14.92
CA ARG A 33 4.42 -4.88 14.22
C ARG A 33 5.37 -5.25 13.06
N GLN A 34 5.33 -6.48 12.57
CA GLN A 34 6.16 -6.95 11.45
C GLN A 34 5.46 -6.76 10.11
N VAL A 35 4.13 -6.84 10.09
CA VAL A 35 3.33 -6.56 8.90
C VAL A 35 3.00 -5.09 8.90
N VAL A 36 3.50 -4.37 7.90
CA VAL A 36 3.27 -2.94 7.69
C VAL A 36 3.04 -2.74 6.20
N THR A 37 2.02 -1.96 5.86
CA THR A 37 1.74 -1.55 4.47
C THR A 37 2.90 -0.77 3.84
N GLY A 38 2.87 -0.65 2.52
CA GLY A 38 3.83 0.06 1.69
C GLY A 38 4.84 -0.85 0.99
N PRO A 39 5.96 -0.28 0.48
CA PRO A 39 6.92 -0.99 -0.36
C PRO A 39 7.68 -2.11 0.38
N GLY A 40 7.59 -2.17 1.71
CA GLY A 40 8.15 -3.24 2.52
C GLY A 40 7.33 -4.53 2.52
N PHE A 41 6.08 -4.49 2.04
CA PHE A 41 5.18 -5.65 1.99
C PHE A 41 4.89 -6.11 0.56
N TYR A 42 4.69 -5.16 -0.35
CA TYR A 42 4.41 -5.44 -1.75
C TYR A 42 5.26 -4.56 -2.66
N ASP A 43 5.90 -5.20 -3.64
CA ASP A 43 6.70 -4.54 -4.67
C ASP A 43 5.91 -4.51 -5.99
N PRO A 44 5.32 -3.35 -6.36
CA PRO A 44 4.50 -3.25 -7.56
C PRO A 44 5.31 -3.27 -8.86
N ILE A 45 6.63 -3.03 -8.81
CA ILE A 45 7.50 -3.02 -10.00
C ILE A 45 7.81 -4.44 -10.43
N ASN A 46 8.12 -5.31 -9.46
CA ASN A 46 8.46 -6.72 -9.70
C ASN A 46 7.26 -7.67 -9.49
N ASP A 47 6.07 -7.14 -9.17
CA ASP A 47 4.83 -7.89 -8.91
C ASP A 47 5.05 -9.05 -7.92
N LYS A 48 5.66 -8.73 -6.77
CA LYS A 48 6.01 -9.73 -5.75
C LYS A 48 5.70 -9.26 -4.33
N PHE A 49 5.38 -10.21 -3.47
CA PHE A 49 5.31 -10.00 -2.03
C PHE A 49 6.69 -10.08 -1.38
N LEU A 50 6.86 -9.30 -0.32
CA LEU A 50 7.99 -9.38 0.60
C LEU A 50 7.49 -9.94 1.92
N GLU A 51 7.85 -11.19 2.20
CA GLU A 51 7.34 -11.91 3.37
C GLU A 51 7.91 -11.34 4.68
N PRO A 52 7.05 -10.87 5.61
CA PRO A 52 7.48 -10.44 6.93
C PRO A 52 7.87 -11.61 7.82
N ASN A 53 8.70 -11.34 8.83
CA ASN A 53 9.17 -12.37 9.78
C ASN A 53 8.05 -12.97 10.66
N LEU A 54 6.99 -12.21 10.93
CA LEU A 54 5.85 -12.65 11.76
C LEU A 54 4.54 -12.29 11.09
N THR A 55 3.52 -13.11 11.34
CA THR A 55 2.15 -12.87 10.90
C THR A 55 1.56 -11.62 11.54
N GLY A 56 0.56 -11.06 10.88
CA GLY A 56 -0.10 -9.84 11.29
C GLY A 56 -1.02 -9.28 10.22
N ILE A 57 -1.76 -8.26 10.63
CA ILE A 57 -2.64 -7.47 9.78
C ILE A 57 -2.23 -6.01 9.95
N SER A 58 -2.25 -5.27 8.85
CA SER A 58 -2.03 -3.83 8.85
C SER A 58 -2.98 -3.12 7.90
N TYR A 59 -3.42 -1.93 8.33
CA TYR A 59 -4.16 -0.98 7.52
C TYR A 59 -3.48 0.37 7.59
N SER A 60 -3.47 1.09 6.47
CA SER A 60 -3.09 2.49 6.42
C SER A 60 -4.22 3.31 5.86
N PHE A 61 -4.50 4.44 6.50
CA PHE A 61 -5.51 5.40 6.06
C PHE A 61 -4.87 6.77 5.85
N SER A 62 -5.08 7.37 4.69
CA SER A 62 -4.66 8.73 4.40
C SER A 62 -5.78 9.74 4.63
N ALA A 63 -5.41 10.99 4.94
CA ALA A 63 -6.36 12.08 5.09
C ALA A 63 -7.19 12.34 3.81
N ASP A 64 -6.68 11.93 2.65
CA ASP A 64 -7.33 12.09 1.33
C ASP A 64 -8.37 11.00 1.04
N GLY A 65 -8.66 10.10 1.99
CA GLY A 65 -9.67 9.05 1.82
C GLY A 65 -9.16 7.79 1.11
N HIS A 66 -7.85 7.59 1.06
CA HIS A 66 -7.25 6.36 0.51
C HIS A 66 -6.86 5.39 1.62
N TYR A 67 -6.95 4.10 1.31
CA TYR A 67 -6.49 3.06 2.21
C TYR A 67 -5.59 2.05 1.51
N GLU A 68 -4.78 1.39 2.31
CA GLU A 68 -4.04 0.20 1.93
C GLU A 68 -4.15 -0.85 3.03
N GLU A 69 -4.26 -2.12 2.66
CA GLU A 69 -4.22 -3.24 3.61
C GLU A 69 -3.10 -4.22 3.26
N ALA A 70 -2.54 -4.81 4.31
CA ALA A 70 -1.50 -5.83 4.23
C ALA A 70 -1.81 -6.94 5.23
N TYR A 71 -2.03 -8.15 4.71
CA TYR A 71 -2.42 -9.31 5.51
C TYR A 71 -1.39 -10.40 5.35
N TYR A 72 -0.84 -10.89 6.45
CA TYR A 72 -0.04 -12.12 6.46
C TYR A 72 -0.52 -13.03 7.58
N ARG A 73 -1.13 -14.16 7.21
CA ARG A 73 -1.81 -15.07 8.15
C ARG A 73 -1.42 -16.51 7.88
N ALA A 74 -1.33 -17.28 8.96
CA ALA A 74 -1.26 -18.73 8.87
C ALA A 74 -2.69 -19.30 8.85
N ILE A 75 -2.96 -20.21 7.92
CA ILE A 75 -4.20 -20.98 7.84
C ILE A 75 -3.91 -22.34 8.47
N ALA A 76 -4.57 -22.63 9.59
CA ALA A 76 -4.47 -23.92 10.24
C ALA A 76 -5.08 -25.02 9.38
N ASN A 77 -4.48 -26.22 9.42
CA ASN A 77 -5.02 -27.41 8.81
C ASN A 77 -5.36 -28.44 9.91
N PRO A 78 -6.62 -28.51 10.37
CA PRO A 78 -6.99 -29.41 11.47
C PRO A 78 -6.86 -30.90 11.12
N GLN A 79 -6.92 -31.25 9.83
CA GLN A 79 -6.77 -32.64 9.38
C GLN A 79 -5.31 -33.09 9.42
N ASP A 80 -4.39 -32.18 9.11
CA ASP A 80 -2.95 -32.40 9.22
C ASP A 80 -2.25 -31.16 9.83
N PRO A 81 -2.09 -31.11 11.16
CA PRO A 81 -1.47 -29.99 11.85
C PRO A 81 0.01 -29.76 11.49
N SER A 82 0.68 -30.76 10.91
CA SER A 82 2.07 -30.62 10.46
C SER A 82 2.19 -29.81 9.17
N CYS A 83 1.06 -29.57 8.50
CA CYS A 83 0.94 -28.94 7.20
C CYS A 83 0.11 -27.65 7.24
N PRO A 84 0.57 -26.57 7.92
CA PRO A 84 -0.08 -25.28 7.86
C PRO A 84 0.10 -24.64 6.48
N LYS A 85 -0.84 -23.77 6.10
CA LYS A 85 -0.74 -22.95 4.88
C LYS A 85 -0.48 -21.49 5.26
N GLY A 86 0.17 -20.75 4.38
CA GLY A 86 0.39 -19.31 4.55
C GLY A 86 -0.42 -18.54 3.52
N ILE A 87 -1.03 -17.41 3.92
CA ILE A 87 -1.65 -16.49 2.97
C ILE A 87 -1.13 -15.08 3.19
N MET A 88 -0.69 -14.46 2.10
CA MET A 88 -0.40 -13.03 2.02
C MET A 88 -1.41 -12.36 1.10
N GLN A 89 -1.97 -11.23 1.51
CA GLN A 89 -2.93 -10.47 0.70
C GLN A 89 -2.61 -8.99 0.81
N TRP A 90 -2.75 -8.29 -0.31
CA TRP A 90 -2.59 -6.86 -0.41
C TRP A 90 -3.63 -6.30 -1.35
N GLN A 91 -4.24 -5.19 -0.94
CA GLN A 91 -5.07 -4.36 -1.80
C GLN A 91 -5.06 -2.93 -1.27
N HIS A 92 -5.45 -2.01 -2.14
CA HIS A 92 -5.53 -0.60 -1.84
C HIS A 92 -6.68 0.03 -2.61
N GLY A 93 -7.14 1.19 -2.17
CA GLY A 93 -8.24 1.89 -2.80
C GLY A 93 -8.71 3.09 -1.99
N THR A 94 -10.03 3.27 -1.92
CA THR A 94 -10.68 4.38 -1.21
C THR A 94 -11.51 3.87 -0.04
N TYR A 95 -11.53 4.61 1.07
CA TYR A 95 -12.37 4.30 2.21
C TYR A 95 -13.40 5.40 2.46
N THR A 96 -14.53 5.02 3.04
CA THR A 96 -15.59 5.93 3.48
C THR A 96 -15.93 5.61 4.93
N ALA A 97 -15.72 6.58 5.82
CA ALA A 97 -16.22 6.52 7.20
C ALA A 97 -17.64 7.10 7.22
N ASN A 98 -18.63 6.25 7.49
CA ASN A 98 -20.03 6.62 7.47
C ASN A 98 -20.44 7.33 8.77
N SER A 99 -21.54 8.09 8.72
CA SER A 99 -22.06 8.82 9.87
C SER A 99 -22.62 7.93 10.99
N ASP A 100 -22.92 6.68 10.68
CA ASP A 100 -23.32 5.65 11.65
C ASP A 100 -22.13 5.03 12.40
N GLY A 101 -20.89 5.40 12.03
CA GLY A 101 -19.66 4.87 12.60
C GLY A 101 -19.12 3.61 11.92
N SER A 102 -19.77 3.14 10.86
CA SER A 102 -19.26 2.07 10.00
C SER A 102 -18.16 2.56 9.06
N LEU A 103 -17.36 1.62 8.56
CA LEU A 103 -16.24 1.91 7.66
C LEU A 103 -16.30 0.99 6.44
N ASP A 104 -16.40 1.58 5.26
CA ASP A 104 -16.41 0.87 3.97
C ASP A 104 -15.08 1.02 3.25
N LEU A 105 -14.49 -0.09 2.81
CA LEU A 105 -13.26 -0.14 2.04
C LEU A 105 -13.54 -0.63 0.63
N THR A 106 -13.28 0.22 -0.37
CA THR A 106 -13.47 -0.10 -1.78
C THR A 106 -12.13 -0.20 -2.52
N PRO A 107 -11.69 -1.41 -2.90
CA PRO A 107 -10.40 -1.60 -3.55
C PRO A 107 -10.40 -1.18 -5.01
N ILE A 108 -9.21 -0.89 -5.54
CA ILE A 108 -8.96 -0.82 -6.98
C ILE A 108 -8.88 -2.26 -7.51
N ALA A 109 -9.95 -2.69 -8.17
CA ALA A 109 -10.20 -4.08 -8.57
C ALA A 109 -9.07 -4.79 -9.34
N VAL A 110 -8.17 -4.06 -9.98
CA VAL A 110 -7.11 -4.59 -10.85
C VAL A 110 -5.77 -4.78 -10.13
N ASP A 111 -5.62 -4.15 -8.97
CA ASP A 111 -4.33 -4.04 -8.28
C ASP A 111 -4.14 -5.08 -7.19
N GLY A 112 -5.20 -5.49 -6.49
CA GLY A 112 -5.04 -6.41 -5.38
C GLY A 112 -4.40 -7.74 -5.78
N ARG A 113 -3.61 -8.29 -4.85
CA ARG A 113 -2.82 -9.52 -5.01
C ARG A 113 -3.02 -10.42 -3.81
N GLN A 114 -2.93 -11.72 -4.03
CA GLN A 114 -2.75 -12.70 -2.96
C GLN A 114 -1.72 -13.75 -3.35
N LEU A 115 -1.03 -14.26 -2.34
CA LEU A 115 -0.12 -15.39 -2.42
C LEU A 115 -0.54 -16.44 -1.40
N LEU A 116 -0.92 -17.62 -1.88
CA LEU A 116 -1.23 -18.79 -1.06
C LEU A 116 -0.06 -19.77 -1.12
N SER A 117 0.55 -20.04 0.03
CA SER A 117 1.61 -21.03 0.19
C SER A 117 1.04 -22.30 0.83
N ASP A 118 1.16 -23.43 0.15
CA ASP A 118 0.74 -24.76 0.61
C ASP A 118 1.90 -25.76 0.44
N PRO A 119 2.89 -25.74 1.36
CA PRO A 119 4.14 -26.48 1.21
C PRO A 119 3.95 -28.00 1.17
N CYS A 120 2.83 -28.51 1.69
CA CYS A 120 2.54 -29.94 1.67
C CYS A 120 1.90 -30.42 0.37
N SER A 121 1.27 -29.51 -0.38
CA SER A 121 0.72 -29.80 -1.71
C SER A 121 1.73 -29.53 -2.83
N SER A 122 2.46 -28.41 -2.74
CA SER A 122 3.39 -27.96 -3.76
C SER A 122 4.52 -27.12 -3.16
N PRO A 123 5.76 -27.24 -3.67
CA PRO A 123 6.84 -26.34 -3.27
C PRO A 123 6.65 -24.89 -3.77
N GLN A 124 5.70 -24.65 -4.68
CA GLN A 124 5.41 -23.33 -5.25
C GLN A 124 4.11 -22.77 -4.70
N GLY A 125 4.12 -21.49 -4.33
CA GLY A 125 2.92 -20.76 -3.93
C GLY A 125 2.05 -20.36 -5.13
N ALA A 126 0.74 -20.29 -4.92
CA ALA A 126 -0.21 -19.80 -5.91
C ALA A 126 -0.37 -18.28 -5.78
N TYR A 127 0.05 -17.54 -6.81
CA TYR A 127 -0.10 -16.09 -6.90
C TYR A 127 -1.30 -15.73 -7.77
N SER A 128 -2.24 -14.96 -7.24
CA SER A 128 -3.45 -14.57 -7.96
C SER A 128 -3.86 -13.14 -7.66
N ARG A 129 -4.76 -12.58 -8.48
CA ARG A 129 -5.41 -11.31 -8.17
C ARG A 129 -6.36 -11.45 -6.99
N TYR A 130 -6.53 -10.36 -6.26
CA TYR A 130 -7.43 -10.24 -5.13
C TYR A 130 -8.24 -8.96 -5.26
N ASN A 131 -9.53 -9.02 -4.94
CA ASN A 131 -10.44 -7.89 -5.01
C ASN A 131 -11.61 -8.20 -4.08
N GLN A 132 -11.59 -7.65 -2.88
CA GLN A 132 -12.66 -7.79 -1.90
C GLN A 132 -12.99 -6.44 -1.28
N THR A 133 -14.23 -6.00 -1.43
CA THR A 133 -14.77 -4.88 -0.68
C THR A 133 -14.97 -5.31 0.77
N GLU A 134 -14.44 -4.55 1.72
CA GLU A 134 -14.60 -4.83 3.15
C GLU A 134 -15.55 -3.82 3.79
N HIS A 135 -16.43 -4.31 4.67
CA HIS A 135 -17.33 -3.49 5.48
C HIS A 135 -17.08 -3.80 6.95
N PHE A 136 -16.83 -2.76 7.74
CA PHE A 136 -16.75 -2.85 9.20
C PHE A 136 -17.99 -2.23 9.81
N GLU A 137 -18.64 -2.97 10.71
CA GLU A 137 -19.83 -2.49 11.42
C GLU A 137 -19.52 -1.22 12.22
N SER A 138 -18.34 -1.18 12.86
CA SER A 138 -17.87 0.00 13.57
C SER A 138 -16.36 0.03 13.73
N PHE A 139 -15.81 1.23 13.93
CA PHE A 139 -14.43 1.42 14.33
C PHE A 139 -14.35 2.31 15.59
N THR A 140 -13.32 2.08 16.40
CA THR A 140 -13.05 2.93 17.57
C THR A 140 -11.56 3.18 17.69
N VAL A 141 -11.19 4.45 17.77
CA VAL A 141 -9.83 4.89 18.06
C VAL A 141 -9.76 5.33 19.51
N SER A 142 -8.84 4.73 20.28
CA SER A 142 -8.65 5.04 21.69
C SER A 142 -7.17 4.96 22.06
N VAL A 143 -6.80 5.50 23.22
CA VAL A 143 -5.46 5.30 23.78
C VAL A 143 -5.50 4.08 24.69
N ASP A 144 -4.67 3.09 24.40
CA ASP A 144 -4.57 1.89 25.24
C ASP A 144 -4.01 2.27 26.62
N SER A 145 -4.79 2.01 27.67
CA SER A 145 -4.44 2.39 29.05
C SER A 145 -3.21 1.65 29.59
N TYR A 146 -2.91 0.47 29.04
CA TYR A 146 -1.76 -0.33 29.48
C TYR A 146 -0.45 0.12 28.81
N HIS A 147 -0.48 0.35 27.49
CA HIS A 147 0.73 0.68 26.71
C HIS A 147 0.90 2.18 26.42
N GLY A 148 -0.13 3.00 26.64
CA GLY A 148 -0.11 4.44 26.34
C GLY A 148 -0.01 4.78 24.84
N VAL A 149 -0.34 3.82 23.96
CA VAL A 149 -0.29 4.01 22.49
C VAL A 149 -1.69 4.07 21.90
N GLN A 150 -1.84 4.76 20.77
CA GLN A 150 -3.10 4.75 20.03
C GLN A 150 -3.42 3.34 19.52
N ARG A 151 -4.66 2.94 19.75
CA ARG A 151 -5.23 1.65 19.41
C ARG A 151 -6.48 1.85 18.57
N LEU A 152 -6.55 1.09 17.48
CA LEU A 152 -7.71 0.96 16.61
C LEU A 152 -8.35 -0.39 16.86
N ASP A 153 -9.62 -0.37 17.27
CA ASP A 153 -10.47 -1.53 17.37
C ASP A 153 -11.50 -1.48 16.23
N LEU A 154 -11.49 -2.51 15.39
CA LEU A 154 -12.47 -2.70 14.32
C LEU A 154 -13.44 -3.81 14.71
N LYS A 155 -14.69 -3.66 14.31
CA LYS A 155 -15.66 -4.75 14.27
C LYS A 155 -15.88 -5.19 12.83
N SER A 156 -15.80 -6.50 12.61
CA SER A 156 -16.13 -7.13 11.34
C SER A 156 -17.58 -6.86 10.95
N PHE A 157 -17.96 -7.20 9.72
CA PHE A 157 -19.32 -7.02 9.17
C PHE A 157 -20.42 -7.71 10.02
N ASP A 158 -20.06 -8.76 10.77
CA ASP A 158 -20.93 -9.53 11.66
C ASP A 158 -20.93 -9.00 13.11
N GLY A 159 -20.24 -7.89 13.35
CA GLY A 159 -20.05 -7.29 14.67
C GLY A 159 -19.06 -8.01 15.57
N SER A 160 -18.40 -9.06 15.08
CA SER A 160 -17.34 -9.72 15.82
C SER A 160 -16.12 -8.79 15.95
N PRO A 161 -15.47 -8.73 17.13
CA PRO A 161 -14.30 -7.90 17.31
C PRO A 161 -13.11 -8.46 16.53
N MET A 162 -12.43 -7.59 15.77
CA MET A 162 -11.18 -7.94 15.11
C MET A 162 -10.00 -7.85 16.07
N HIS A 163 -8.83 -8.30 15.60
CA HIS A 163 -7.60 -8.14 16.35
C HIS A 163 -7.30 -6.65 16.58
N PRO A 164 -6.92 -6.26 17.81
CA PRO A 164 -6.58 -4.88 18.11
C PRO A 164 -5.34 -4.46 17.33
N MET A 165 -5.38 -3.26 16.79
CA MET A 165 -4.30 -2.68 16.01
C MET A 165 -3.74 -1.45 16.71
N TYR A 166 -2.46 -1.21 16.51
CA TYR A 166 -1.73 -0.13 17.16
C TYR A 166 -1.11 0.78 16.11
N LEU A 167 -1.14 2.09 16.36
CA LEU A 167 -0.54 3.06 15.47
C LEU A 167 0.99 2.92 15.47
N VAL A 168 1.58 2.85 14.28
CA VAL A 168 3.05 2.77 14.10
C VAL A 168 3.60 3.93 13.29
N TYR A 169 2.87 4.41 12.28
CA TYR A 169 3.29 5.57 11.48
C TYR A 169 2.19 6.62 11.35
N LYS A 170 2.59 7.90 11.40
CA LYS A 170 1.77 9.08 11.07
C LYS A 170 2.72 10.16 10.51
N PRO A 171 2.68 10.51 9.21
CA PRO A 171 1.70 10.11 8.16
C PRO A 171 1.73 8.61 7.81
N PRO A 172 0.68 8.07 7.16
CA PRO A 172 0.61 6.65 6.82
C PRO A 172 1.68 6.22 5.81
N GLN A 173 2.15 4.98 5.96
CA GLN A 173 3.03 4.31 5.02
C GLN A 173 2.20 3.45 4.04
N MET A 174 2.06 3.91 2.80
CA MET A 174 1.33 3.23 1.73
C MET A 174 2.02 3.43 0.39
N LEU A 175 1.72 2.55 -0.58
CA LEU A 175 2.08 2.70 -1.98
C LEU A 175 1.27 3.84 -2.63
N PRO A 176 1.65 4.29 -3.84
CA PRO A 176 0.91 5.33 -4.54
C PRO A 176 -0.55 4.94 -4.75
N THR A 177 -1.46 5.89 -4.48
CA THR A 177 -2.93 5.68 -4.49
C THR A 177 -3.56 5.58 -5.89
N GLN A 178 -2.74 5.66 -6.93
CA GLN A 178 -3.16 5.52 -8.33
C GLN A 178 -3.19 4.05 -8.72
N THR A 179 -3.93 3.70 -9.78
CA THR A 179 -3.89 2.36 -10.33
C THR A 179 -2.46 1.96 -10.73
N LEU A 180 -1.93 0.93 -10.09
CA LEU A 180 -0.55 0.46 -10.30
C LEU A 180 -0.44 -0.46 -11.52
N ASN A 181 -1.46 -1.26 -11.78
CA ASN A 181 -1.49 -2.26 -12.85
C ASN A 181 -2.74 -2.11 -13.75
N PRO A 182 -2.79 -1.08 -14.61
CA PRO A 182 -3.94 -0.87 -15.49
C PRO A 182 -4.09 -2.02 -16.50
N VAL A 183 -5.18 -2.77 -16.41
CA VAL A 183 -5.60 -3.69 -17.48
C VAL A 183 -6.36 -2.89 -18.53
N GLY A 184 -5.73 -2.63 -19.66
CA GLY A 184 -6.34 -1.80 -20.69
C GLY A 184 -7.62 -2.41 -21.28
N SER A 185 -8.75 -1.70 -21.18
CA SER A 185 -9.74 -1.62 -22.27
C SER A 185 -9.50 -0.39 -23.16
N GLY A 186 -8.40 0.32 -22.93
CA GLY A 186 -7.90 1.33 -23.85
C GLY A 186 -7.38 0.65 -25.10
N LYS A 187 -8.03 0.90 -26.23
CA LYS A 187 -7.35 0.98 -27.53
C LYS A 187 -6.27 2.05 -27.42
N GLY A 188 -5.16 1.73 -26.76
CA GLY A 188 -3.88 2.31 -27.12
C GLY A 188 -3.69 1.92 -28.57
N LYS A 189 -3.82 2.87 -29.49
CA LYS A 189 -3.45 2.69 -30.88
C LYS A 189 -2.00 2.22 -30.90
N ARG A 190 -1.76 0.91 -30.87
CA ARG A 190 -0.65 0.36 -31.64
C ARG A 190 -1.03 0.66 -33.07
N GLN A 191 -0.47 1.72 -33.62
CA GLN A 191 -0.61 2.06 -35.02
C GLN A 191 0.18 1.01 -35.81
N VAL A 192 -0.33 -0.22 -35.85
CA VAL A 192 0.07 -1.22 -36.84
C VAL A 192 -0.69 -0.82 -38.09
N GLY A 193 -0.13 0.16 -38.80
CA GLY A 193 -0.44 0.33 -40.22
C GLY A 193 0.07 -0.92 -40.90
N GLY A 194 -0.86 -1.81 -41.28
CA GLY A 194 -0.56 -2.85 -42.23
C GLY A 194 -0.31 -2.19 -43.57
N ASP A 195 0.93 -2.18 -44.01
CA ASP A 195 1.25 -2.08 -45.43
C ASP A 195 2.15 -3.24 -45.80
N ALA A 196 1.63 -4.05 -46.71
CA ALA A 196 2.35 -5.13 -47.35
C ALA A 196 3.46 -4.53 -48.22
N GLY A 197 4.68 -5.02 -48.03
CA GLY A 197 5.76 -4.97 -49.02
C GLY A 197 6.62 -3.71 -49.00
N GLY A 198 7.82 -3.79 -48.42
CA GLY A 198 8.86 -2.80 -48.66
C GLY A 198 9.99 -2.78 -47.63
N ARG A 199 11.03 -3.59 -47.89
CA ARG A 199 12.45 -3.45 -47.48
C ARG A 199 12.75 -2.61 -46.22
N PHE A 200 13.24 -3.30 -45.18
CA PHE A 200 13.84 -2.72 -43.97
C PHE A 200 14.78 -1.54 -44.28
N ASN A 201 14.47 -0.37 -43.71
CA ASN A 201 15.29 0.84 -43.80
C ASN A 201 15.83 1.18 -42.41
N ILE A 202 17.16 1.07 -42.24
CA ILE A 202 17.90 1.13 -40.96
C ILE A 202 18.08 2.59 -40.45
N LYS A 203 17.41 3.57 -41.06
CA LYS A 203 17.65 5.00 -40.77
C LYS A 203 17.08 5.53 -39.44
N HIS A 204 16.56 4.68 -38.55
CA HIS A 204 16.01 5.12 -37.26
C HIS A 204 16.64 4.41 -36.04
N LEU A 205 17.92 4.03 -36.14
CA LEU A 205 18.72 3.56 -35.00
C LEU A 205 19.66 4.63 -34.42
N VAL A 206 19.56 5.89 -34.87
CA VAL A 206 20.35 6.99 -34.30
C VAL A 206 19.41 7.89 -33.51
N ASN A 207 19.41 7.68 -32.20
CA ASN A 207 18.75 8.57 -31.26
C ASN A 207 19.50 9.91 -31.26
N SER A 208 18.83 10.96 -31.73
CA SER A 208 19.31 12.33 -31.63
C SER A 208 18.91 12.85 -30.26
N GLU A 209 19.81 12.83 -29.27
CA GLU A 209 19.72 13.70 -28.09
C GLU A 209 21.03 13.69 -27.25
N LYS A 210 21.98 14.56 -27.61
CA LYS A 210 22.78 15.40 -26.70
C LYS A 210 23.76 16.24 -27.52
N VAL A 211 23.24 17.30 -28.12
CA VAL A 211 24.07 18.40 -28.63
C VAL A 211 23.80 19.59 -27.72
N GLY A 212 24.84 20.05 -27.04
CA GLY A 212 24.84 21.36 -26.38
C GLY A 212 25.09 21.35 -24.88
N ASP A 213 26.24 20.83 -24.44
CA ASP A 213 26.81 21.25 -23.15
C ASP A 213 28.10 22.07 -23.43
N PRO A 214 28.04 23.42 -23.35
CA PRO A 214 29.15 24.31 -23.72
C PRO A 214 30.43 24.10 -22.91
N ASN A 215 30.34 23.47 -21.73
CA ASN A 215 31.49 23.29 -20.83
C ASN A 215 32.46 22.20 -21.31
N ASN A 216 32.02 21.29 -22.19
CA ASN A 216 32.85 20.20 -22.71
C ASN A 216 33.76 20.61 -23.88
N TRP A 217 33.47 21.72 -24.56
CA TRP A 217 34.34 22.25 -25.64
C TRP A 217 35.56 22.99 -25.13
N LEU A 218 35.48 23.58 -23.95
CA LEU A 218 36.59 24.28 -23.31
C LEU A 218 37.72 23.30 -22.94
N TRP A 219 37.36 22.08 -22.49
CA TRP A 219 38.31 21.00 -22.20
C TRP A 219 38.99 20.42 -23.44
N LEU A 220 38.28 20.37 -24.57
CA LEU A 220 38.83 19.87 -25.82
C LEU A 220 39.89 20.82 -26.41
N GLY A 221 39.71 22.13 -26.20
CA GLY A 221 40.73 23.14 -26.52
C GLY A 221 42.00 23.01 -25.70
N ILE A 222 41.89 22.83 -24.38
CA ILE A 222 43.03 22.67 -23.46
C ILE A 222 43.87 21.43 -23.83
N PHE A 223 43.23 20.32 -24.21
CA PHE A 223 43.94 19.09 -24.61
C PHE A 223 44.71 19.24 -25.92
N MET A 224 44.12 19.94 -26.91
CA MET A 224 44.76 20.18 -28.21
C MET A 224 45.98 21.11 -28.09
N THR A 225 45.94 22.09 -27.18
CA THR A 225 47.08 23.00 -26.95
C THR A 225 48.21 22.33 -26.17
N ALA A 226 47.89 21.43 -25.21
CA ALA A 226 48.90 20.68 -24.46
C ALA A 226 49.67 19.68 -25.34
N LEU A 227 48.99 18.99 -26.26
CA LEU A 227 49.65 18.06 -27.19
C LEU A 227 50.50 18.77 -28.24
N GLY A 228 50.09 19.96 -28.71
CA GLY A 228 50.88 20.77 -29.64
C GLY A 228 52.13 21.41 -29.00
N GLY A 229 52.13 21.62 -27.68
CA GLY A 229 53.29 22.13 -26.95
C GLY A 229 54.39 21.09 -26.72
N ILE A 230 54.02 19.80 -26.64
CA ILE A 230 54.97 18.70 -26.41
C ILE A 230 55.76 18.34 -27.69
N THR A 231 55.23 18.66 -28.88
CA THR A 231 55.93 18.43 -30.14
C THR A 231 56.93 19.53 -30.51
N LEU A 232 56.91 20.70 -29.86
CA LEU A 232 57.86 21.80 -30.12
C LEU A 232 59.10 21.82 -29.21
N LEU A 233 59.17 20.91 -28.22
CA LEU A 233 60.37 20.71 -27.39
C LEU A 233 61.25 19.54 -27.87
N ARG A 234 60.94 18.95 -29.03
CA ARG A 234 61.78 17.95 -29.68
C ARG A 234 61.70 18.07 -31.21
N SER A 235 62.59 18.91 -31.74
CA SER A 235 62.95 19.18 -33.17
C SER A 235 61.95 20.00 -33.99
#